data_AF-A0A3M1W7Z0-F1
#
_entry.id   AF-A0A3M1W7Z0-F1
#
_cell.length_a   1.000
_cell.length_b   1.000
_cell.length_c   1.000
_cell.angle_alpha   90.00
_cell.angle_beta   90.00
_cell.angle_gamma   90.00
#
_symmetry.space_group_name_H-M   'P 1'
#
loop_
_entity.id
_entity.type
_entity.pdbx_description
1 polymer ?
#
loop_
_entity_poly.entity_id
_entity_poly.type
_entity_poly.pdbx_seq_one_letter_code
_entity_poly.pdbx_strand_id
1 'polypeptide(L)' 'EQYGSVPDDPRVMSHLDDASPHGIYRTARDVLDRARREGRPPGAVALERAEELSRIPHPVWGHRGFVIVRSLTEGDWAG' A
#
# COMPACT_ATOMS: atom_id res chain seq x y z
N GLU A 1 13.46 3.94 17.20
CA GLU A 1 12.90 4.75 16.10
C GLU A 1 11.64 5.46 16.59
N GLN A 2 11.35 6.65 16.08
CA GLN A 2 10.17 7.44 16.45
C GLN A 2 9.17 7.36 15.28
N TYR A 3 7.97 6.86 15.53
CA TYR A 3 6.92 6.69 14.51
C TYR A 3 5.68 7.50 14.88
N GLY A 4 4.97 8.00 13.87
CA GLY A 4 3.64 8.58 14.03
C GLY A 4 2.56 7.60 13.55
N SER A 5 1.32 7.79 14.01
CA SER A 5 0.16 7.05 13.53
C SER A 5 -0.88 8.01 12.99
N VAL A 6 -1.57 7.60 11.92
CA VAL A 6 -2.80 8.24 11.44
C VAL A 6 -3.89 7.21 11.63
N PRO A 7 -4.81 7.40 12.61
CA PRO A 7 -5.89 6.44 12.83
C PRO A 7 -6.78 6.36 11.58
N ASP A 8 -7.20 5.14 11.25
CA ASP A 8 -8.15 4.83 10.18
C ASP A 8 -7.81 5.46 8.81
N ASP A 9 -6.52 5.60 8.46
CA ASP A 9 -6.12 6.10 7.12
C ASP A 9 -6.70 5.15 6.05
N PRO A 10 -7.65 5.63 5.21
CA PRO A 10 -8.33 4.77 4.25
C PRO A 10 -7.38 4.18 3.20
N ARG A 11 -6.21 4.81 2.98
CA ARG A 11 -5.18 4.27 2.08
C ARG A 11 -4.41 3.13 2.73
N VAL A 12 -4.12 3.23 4.03
CA VAL A 12 -3.52 2.13 4.79
C VAL A 12 -4.51 0.97 4.90
N MET A 13 -5.76 1.28 5.27
CA MET A 13 -6.81 0.27 5.41
C MET A 13 -7.14 -0.43 4.09
N SER A 14 -7.02 0.26 2.96
CA SER A 14 -7.19 -0.34 1.62
C SER A 14 -6.23 -1.51 1.36
N HIS A 15 -5.07 -1.58 2.02
CA HIS A 15 -4.18 -2.74 1.89
C HIS A 15 -4.74 -4.02 2.54
N LEU A 16 -5.62 -3.86 3.53
CA LEU A 16 -6.27 -4.96 4.25
C LEU A 16 -7.62 -5.34 3.62
N ASP A 17 -8.15 -4.50 2.73
CA ASP A 17 -9.38 -4.76 2.00
C ASP A 17 -9.16 -5.85 0.93
N ASP A 18 -10.03 -6.85 0.92
CA ASP A 18 -10.01 -7.90 -0.07
C ASP A 18 -10.43 -7.39 -1.45
N ALA A 19 -11.08 -6.22 -1.54
CA ALA A 19 -11.57 -5.57 -2.76
C ALA A 19 -10.54 -4.66 -3.44
N SER A 20 -9.40 -4.38 -2.79
CA SER A 20 -8.35 -3.55 -3.37
C SER A 20 -7.46 -4.35 -4.34
N PRO A 21 -7.31 -3.94 -5.62
CA PRO A 21 -6.42 -4.62 -6.57
C PRO A 21 -4.96 -4.72 -6.10
N HIS A 22 -4.53 -3.76 -5.27
CA HIS A 22 -3.18 -3.70 -4.68
C HIS A 22 -3.20 -3.98 -3.16
N GLY A 23 -4.27 -4.60 -2.67
CA GLY A 23 -4.34 -5.15 -1.32
C GLY A 23 -3.31 -6.26 -1.12
N ILE A 24 -2.91 -6.50 0.13
CA ILE A 24 -1.88 -7.49 0.49
C ILE A 24 -2.31 -8.87 -0.03
N TYR A 25 -3.55 -9.26 0.26
CA TYR A 25 -4.10 -10.56 -0.15
C TYR A 25 -4.08 -10.75 -1.66
N ARG A 26 -4.63 -9.78 -2.41
CA ARG A 26 -4.72 -9.88 -3.88
C ARG A 26 -3.36 -9.83 -4.55
N THR A 27 -2.46 -8.98 -4.07
CA THR A 27 -1.09 -8.88 -4.60
C THR A 27 -0.33 -10.19 -4.37
N ALA A 28 -0.40 -10.75 -3.17
CA ALA A 28 0.23 -12.04 -2.88
C ALA A 28 -0.35 -13.16 -3.74
N ARG A 29 -1.68 -13.20 -3.89
CA ARG A 29 -2.36 -14.19 -4.73
C ARG A 29 -1.96 -14.09 -6.20
N ASP A 30 -1.95 -12.89 -6.77
CA ASP A 30 -1.53 -12.64 -8.16
C ASP A 30 -0.10 -13.13 -8.41
N VAL A 31 0.83 -12.79 -7.52
CA VAL A 31 2.24 -13.24 -7.60
C VAL A 31 2.33 -14.75 -7.54
N LEU A 32 1.65 -15.40 -6.59
CA LEU A 32 1.71 -16.85 -6.42
C LEU A 32 1.06 -17.60 -7.59
N ASP A 33 -0.08 -17.13 -8.09
CA ASP A 33 -0.79 -17.72 -9.23
C ASP A 33 0.04 -17.58 -10.51
N ARG A 34 0.66 -16.41 -10.74
CA ARG A 34 1.57 -16.19 -11.87
C ARG A 34 2.83 -17.04 -11.77
N ALA A 35 3.46 -17.09 -10.60
CA ALA A 35 4.64 -17.93 -10.33
C ALA A 35 4.36 -19.42 -10.59
N ARG A 36 3.21 -19.93 -10.11
CA ARG A 36 2.77 -21.30 -10.36
C ARG A 36 2.55 -21.57 -11.84
N ARG A 37 1.87 -20.68 -12.54
CA ARG A 37 1.56 -20.83 -13.98
C ARG A 37 2.82 -20.81 -14.86
N GLU A 38 3.80 -19.99 -14.51
CA GLU A 38 5.03 -19.79 -15.28
C GLU A 38 6.19 -20.70 -14.84
N GLY A 39 6.05 -21.41 -13.72
CA GLY A 39 7.12 -22.24 -13.15
C GLY A 39 8.31 -21.41 -12.64
N ARG A 40 8.07 -20.18 -12.18
CA ARG A 40 9.12 -19.22 -11.76
C ARG A 40 9.10 -19.01 -10.25
N PRO A 41 10.24 -18.62 -9.63
CA PRO A 41 10.25 -18.24 -8.21
C PRO A 41 9.34 -17.03 -7.94
N PRO A 42 8.50 -17.05 -6.89
CA PRO A 42 7.61 -15.94 -6.56
C PRO A 42 8.31 -14.60 -6.39
N GLY A 43 9.53 -14.60 -5.82
CA GLY A 43 10.33 -13.38 -5.66
C GLY A 43 10.70 -12.71 -7.00
N ALA A 44 10.97 -13.49 -8.03
CA ALA A 44 11.27 -12.95 -9.36
C ALA A 44 10.03 -12.33 -10.01
N VAL A 45 8.87 -12.98 -9.86
CA VAL A 45 7.58 -12.46 -10.34
C VAL A 45 7.19 -11.18 -9.60
N ALA A 46 7.40 -11.14 -8.27
CA ALA A 46 7.14 -9.95 -7.46
C ALA A 46 8.01 -8.76 -7.89
N LEU A 47 9.30 -9.00 -8.16
CA LEU A 47 10.22 -7.95 -8.61
C LEU A 47 9.79 -7.37 -9.97
N GLU A 48 9.51 -8.24 -10.95
CA GLU A 48 9.02 -7.83 -12.27
C GLU A 48 7.72 -7.01 -12.14
N ARG A 49 6.79 -7.47 -11.29
CA ARG A 49 5.54 -6.75 -11.04
C ARG A 49 5.76 -5.38 -10.41
N ALA A 50 6.71 -5.27 -9.48
CA ALA A 50 7.08 -3.99 -8.89
C ALA A 50 7.69 -3.04 -9.93
N GLU A 51 8.53 -3.54 -10.84
CA GLU A 51 9.09 -2.75 -11.94
C GLU A 51 8.00 -2.24 -12.89
N GLU A 52 7.03 -3.08 -13.27
CA GLU A 52 5.88 -2.66 -14.07
C GLU A 52 5.10 -1.52 -13.40
N LEU A 53 4.76 -1.69 -12.11
CA LEU A 53 4.00 -0.70 -11.35
C LEU A 53 4.77 0.60 -11.12
N SER A 54 6.11 0.54 -11.01
CA SER A 54 6.95 1.73 -10.87
C SER A 54 6.87 2.70 -12.06
N ARG A 55 6.46 2.21 -13.22
CA ARG A 55 6.30 3.01 -14.45
C ARG A 55 4.93 3.66 -14.54
N ILE A 56 3.99 3.25 -13.69
CA ILE A 56 2.65 3.84 -13.62
C ILE A 56 2.74 5.07 -12.72
N PRO A 57 2.40 6.27 -13.22
CA PRO A 57 2.39 7.46 -12.39
C PRO A 57 1.49 7.26 -11.17
N HIS A 58 2.09 7.40 -9.99
CA HIS A 58 1.32 7.31 -8.76
C HIS A 58 0.46 8.58 -8.61
N PRO A 59 -0.85 8.45 -8.27
CA PRO A 59 -1.71 9.61 -8.11
C PRO A 59 -1.18 10.54 -7.00
N VAL A 60 -1.17 11.84 -7.28
CA VAL A 60 -0.90 12.87 -6.28
C VAL A 60 -2.17 13.06 -5.44
N TRP A 61 -2.09 12.77 -4.15
CA TRP A 61 -3.21 12.96 -3.23
C TRP A 61 -3.13 14.34 -2.57
N GLY A 62 -3.73 15.35 -3.22
CA GLY A 62 -3.63 16.75 -2.81
C GLY A 62 -4.02 17.06 -1.36
N HIS A 63 -4.85 16.22 -0.72
CA HIS A 63 -5.33 16.44 0.65
C HIS A 63 -4.60 15.61 1.72
N ARG A 64 -3.58 14.82 1.37
CA ARG A 64 -2.91 13.95 2.36
C ARG A 64 -2.21 14.74 3.46
N GLY A 65 -1.58 15.87 3.12
CA GLY A 65 -0.95 16.75 4.11
C GLY A 65 -1.94 17.28 5.14
N PHE A 66 -3.14 17.67 4.70
CA PHE A 66 -4.21 18.12 5.60
C PHE A 66 -4.65 17.02 6.57
N VAL A 67 -4.82 15.79 6.09
CA VAL A 67 -5.20 14.64 6.94
C VAL A 67 -4.14 14.36 8.00
N ILE A 68 -2.85 14.41 7.63
CA ILE A 68 -1.75 14.21 8.57
C ILE A 68 -1.75 15.31 9.64
N VAL A 69 -1.79 16.59 9.24
CA VAL A 69 -1.83 17.72 10.19
C VAL A 69 -3.02 17.61 11.13
N ARG A 70 -4.22 17.31 10.61
CA ARG A 70 -5.42 17.13 11.43
C ARG A 70 -5.24 16.00 12.45
N SER A 71 -4.71 14.85 12.03
CA SER A 71 -4.47 13.72 12.95
C SER A 71 -3.49 14.05 14.08
N LEU A 72 -2.50 14.91 13.83
CA LEU A 72 -1.55 15.37 14.84
C LEU A 72 -2.14 16.40 15.79
N THR A 73 -3.09 17.22 15.35
CA THR A 73 -3.77 18.20 16.21
C THR A 73 -4.92 17.58 17.02
N GLU A 74 -5.55 16.53 16.50
CA GLU A 74 -6.63 15.79 17.18
C GLU A 74 -6.07 14.72 18.14
N GLY A 75 -4.92 14.13 17.81
CA GLY A 75 -4.16 13.33 18.77
C GLY A 75 -3.43 14.24 19.75
N ASP A 76 -3.24 13.80 21.00
CA ASP A 76 -2.50 14.50 22.07
C ASP A 76 -1.00 14.72 21.77
N TRP A 77 -0.60 14.76 20.50
CA TRP A 77 0.75 15.15 20.07
C TRP A 77 1.01 16.64 20.23
N ALA A 78 -0.04 17.47 20.20
CA ALA A 78 0.04 18.93 20.36
C ALA A 78 -0.30 19.42 21.79
N GLY A 79 -0.60 18.51 22.72
CA GLY A 79 -0.93 18.78 24.13
C GLY A 79 0.26 18.72 25.06
#